data_AF-A0A7V7KTT3-F1
#
_entry.id   AF-A0A7V7KTT3-F1
#
_cell.length_a   1.000
_cell.length_b   1.000
_cell.length_c   1.000
_cell.angle_alpha   90.00
_cell.angle_beta   90.00
_cell.angle_gamma   90.00
#
_symmetry.space_group_name_H-M   'P 1'
#
loop_
_entity.id
_entity.type
_entity.pdbx_description
1 polymer ?
#
loop_
_entity_poly.entity_id
_entity_poly.type
_entity_poly.pdbx_seq_one_letter_code
_entity_poly.pdbx_strand_id
1 'polypeptide(L)'
;MKKIKDYCRNWYDKNVGVILVWLLVILIFLTINILLLKIDNFQYLIKLCFWNNKEEMVNFTPITVIIAMLTFIYTRKKFKADLISKSRIEWLNTSKKISTDIIIETDKIASKVNTLIANYSNIEKMRDGEIAPFFEDIETSEKMIQQKNLELISEINTSRYILQKNINLFKMQFGPNAENDLLIERSENIWNIFLLVFEQISNFKINEKEDFEKFQENKIEPLFSEIENLIIGFSECCREYYKNEWNKAKKGK
;
A
#
# COMPACT_ATOMS: atom_id res chain seq x y z
N MET A 1 13.52 27.05 13.88
CA MET A 1 12.19 26.38 13.95
C MET A 1 11.95 25.54 15.20
N LYS A 2 12.90 24.74 15.70
CA LYS A 2 12.72 23.87 16.90
C LYS A 2 12.34 24.65 18.19
N LYS A 3 13.05 25.75 18.49
CA LYS A 3 12.80 26.60 19.67
C LYS A 3 11.39 27.24 19.74
N ILE A 4 10.78 27.57 18.60
CA ILE A 4 9.43 28.16 18.55
C ILE A 4 8.38 27.10 18.86
N LYS A 5 8.57 25.88 18.33
CA LYS A 5 7.68 24.75 18.57
C LYS A 5 7.65 24.35 20.05
N ASP A 6 8.80 24.36 20.71
CA ASP A 6 8.92 24.04 22.14
C ASP A 6 8.34 25.15 23.03
N TYR A 7 8.49 26.43 22.64
CA TYR A 7 7.89 27.56 23.34
C TYR A 7 6.36 27.54 23.26
N CYS A 8 5.79 27.29 22.06
CA CYS A 8 4.34 27.17 21.88
C CYS A 8 3.77 25.98 22.65
N ARG A 9 4.49 24.86 22.74
CA ARG A 9 4.06 23.68 23.49
C ARG A 9 4.06 23.92 25.00
N ASN A 10 5.13 24.52 25.54
CA ASN A 10 5.21 24.89 26.96
C ASN A 10 4.17 25.94 27.36
N TRP A 11 3.89 26.91 26.48
CA TRP A 11 2.82 27.89 26.74
C TRP A 11 1.43 27.23 26.71
N TYR A 12 1.20 26.29 25.79
CA TYR A 12 -0.05 25.52 25.71
C TYR A 12 -0.25 24.66 26.96
N ASP A 13 0.72 23.84 27.35
CA ASP A 13 0.60 22.94 28.50
C ASP A 13 0.39 23.70 29.82
N LYS A 14 0.97 24.90 29.95
CA LYS A 14 0.84 25.72 31.16
C LYS A 14 -0.49 26.47 31.27
N ASN A 15 -1.12 26.82 30.13
CA ASN A 15 -2.30 27.70 30.11
C ASN A 15 -3.60 26.98 29.71
N VAL A 16 -3.54 25.79 29.11
CA VAL A 16 -4.74 25.05 28.70
C VAL A 16 -5.62 24.66 29.88
N GLY A 17 -5.02 24.28 31.02
CA GLY A 17 -5.77 24.00 32.24
C GLY A 17 -6.53 25.24 32.74
N VAL A 18 -5.89 26.40 32.71
CA VAL A 18 -6.49 27.67 33.14
C VAL A 18 -7.61 28.08 32.17
N ILE A 19 -7.38 27.97 30.87
CA ILE A 19 -8.39 28.30 29.83
C ILE A 19 -9.60 27.35 29.93
N LEU A 20 -9.37 26.05 30.13
CA LEU A 20 -10.44 25.07 30.32
C LEU A 20 -11.25 25.34 31.58
N VAL A 21 -10.61 25.70 32.69
CA VAL A 21 -11.30 26.05 33.94
C VAL A 21 -12.18 27.29 33.74
N TRP A 22 -11.65 28.34 33.09
CA TRP A 22 -12.45 29.54 32.79
C TRP A 22 -13.60 29.25 31.84
N LEU A 23 -13.38 28.41 30.83
CA LEU A 23 -14.45 27.97 29.92
C LEU A 23 -15.52 27.16 30.65
N LEU A 24 -15.13 26.29 31.59
CA LEU A 24 -16.06 25.49 32.39
C LEU A 24 -16.87 26.38 33.34
N VAL A 25 -16.24 27.39 33.96
CA VAL A 25 -16.93 28.39 34.78
C VAL A 25 -17.93 29.19 33.95
N ILE A 26 -17.54 29.64 32.75
CA ILE A 26 -18.44 30.37 31.83
C ILE A 26 -19.60 29.47 31.38
N LEU A 27 -19.33 28.20 31.08
CA LEU A 27 -20.36 27.26 30.63
C LEU A 27 -21.34 26.94 31.75
N ILE A 28 -20.85 26.69 32.98
CA ILE A 28 -21.67 26.48 34.18
C ILE A 28 -22.52 27.72 34.45
N PHE A 29 -21.93 28.91 34.38
CA PHE A 29 -22.63 30.17 34.58
C PHE A 29 -23.71 30.38 33.51
N LEU A 30 -23.43 30.08 32.24
CA LEU A 30 -24.41 30.11 31.15
C LEU A 30 -25.53 29.09 31.37
N THR A 31 -25.23 27.84 31.74
CA THR A 31 -26.26 26.81 31.99
C THR A 31 -27.13 27.14 33.20
N ILE A 32 -26.56 27.66 34.28
CA ILE A 32 -27.32 28.08 35.47
C ILE A 32 -28.22 29.27 35.12
N ASN A 33 -27.73 30.23 34.35
CA ASN A 33 -28.56 31.35 33.89
C ASN A 33 -29.63 30.92 32.89
N ILE A 34 -29.35 29.98 31.97
CA ILE A 34 -30.34 29.44 31.04
C ILE A 34 -31.41 28.62 31.78
N LEU A 35 -31.04 27.86 32.82
CA LEU A 35 -32.01 27.11 33.63
C LEU A 35 -32.88 28.01 34.52
N LEU A 36 -32.35 29.15 34.97
CA LEU A 36 -33.03 30.06 35.90
C LEU A 36 -33.85 31.17 35.21
N LEU A 37 -33.72 31.35 33.90
CA LEU A 37 -34.31 32.51 33.21
C LEU A 37 -35.44 32.10 32.25
N LYS A 38 -36.64 32.60 32.54
CA LYS A 38 -37.67 32.83 31.51
C LYS A 38 -37.07 33.68 30.38
N ILE A 39 -37.50 33.40 29.16
CA ILE A 39 -37.02 33.93 27.86
C ILE A 39 -36.80 35.47 27.86
N ASP A 40 -37.53 36.23 28.67
CA ASP A 40 -37.42 37.69 28.77
C ASP A 40 -36.06 38.19 29.29
N ASN A 41 -35.31 37.38 30.06
CA ASN A 41 -33.99 37.78 30.59
C ASN A 41 -32.82 37.42 29.65
N PHE A 42 -33.06 36.74 28.53
CA PHE A 42 -32.02 36.45 27.54
C PHE A 42 -31.53 37.73 26.84
N GLN A 43 -32.44 38.67 26.55
CA GLN A 43 -32.07 39.98 26.01
C GLN A 43 -31.21 40.80 26.98
N TYR A 44 -31.46 40.67 28.28
CA TYR A 44 -30.69 41.36 29.33
C TYR A 44 -29.28 40.78 29.45
N LEU A 45 -29.14 39.45 29.33
CA LEU A 45 -27.85 38.77 29.31
C LEU A 45 -27.00 39.16 28.09
N ILE A 46 -27.62 39.27 26.90
CA ILE A 46 -26.95 39.79 25.70
C ILE A 46 -26.50 41.23 25.91
N LYS A 47 -27.34 42.10 26.50
CA LYS A 47 -26.92 43.47 26.85
C LYS A 47 -25.72 43.48 27.81
N LEU A 48 -25.71 42.62 28.84
CA LEU A 48 -24.62 42.57 29.81
C LEU A 48 -23.29 42.02 29.24
N CYS A 49 -23.35 41.06 28.32
CA CYS A 49 -22.16 40.46 27.72
C CYS A 49 -21.58 41.33 26.58
N PHE A 50 -22.43 42.04 25.82
CA PHE A 50 -22.02 42.77 24.62
C PHE A 50 -22.05 44.30 24.78
N TRP A 51 -22.56 44.84 25.88
CA TRP A 51 -22.60 46.29 26.13
C TRP A 51 -21.83 46.62 27.40
N ASN A 52 -20.80 47.48 27.29
CA ASN A 52 -20.08 47.95 28.46
C ASN A 52 -20.83 49.16 29.04
N ASN A 53 -21.47 49.00 30.21
CA ASN A 53 -22.37 50.00 30.82
C ASN A 53 -21.74 51.36 31.15
N LYS A 54 -20.41 51.53 30.96
CA LYS A 54 -19.71 52.79 31.23
C LYS A 54 -19.44 53.66 30.00
N GLU A 55 -19.50 53.15 28.78
CA GLU A 55 -19.06 53.92 27.59
C GLU A 55 -19.95 53.75 26.34
N GLU A 56 -21.14 53.14 26.44
CA GLU A 56 -21.97 52.80 25.26
C GLU A 56 -21.23 52.03 24.14
N MET A 57 -20.08 51.44 24.44
CA MET A 57 -19.26 50.72 23.48
C MET A 57 -19.57 49.21 23.52
N VAL A 58 -19.62 48.61 22.33
CA VAL A 58 -19.84 47.16 22.17
C VAL A 58 -18.62 46.40 22.67
N ASN A 59 -18.82 45.49 23.62
CA ASN A 59 -17.78 44.57 24.08
C ASN A 59 -17.61 43.45 23.04
N PHE A 60 -16.55 43.56 22.23
CA PHE A 60 -16.25 42.59 21.18
C PHE A 60 -15.59 41.30 21.69
N THR A 61 -15.19 41.22 22.96
CA THR A 61 -14.46 40.06 23.50
C THR A 61 -15.23 38.74 23.39
N PRO A 62 -16.54 38.65 23.66
CA PRO A 62 -17.30 37.42 23.45
C PRO A 62 -17.41 37.05 21.96
N ILE A 63 -17.53 38.05 21.07
CA ILE A 63 -17.56 37.85 19.61
C ILE A 63 -16.23 37.26 19.13
N THR A 64 -15.10 37.84 19.55
CA THR A 64 -13.77 37.36 19.15
C THR A 64 -13.48 35.97 19.69
N VAL A 65 -13.93 35.63 20.90
CA VAL A 65 -13.83 34.27 21.46
C VAL A 65 -14.65 33.27 20.65
N ILE A 66 -15.90 33.59 20.28
CA ILE A 66 -16.74 32.72 19.45
C ILE A 66 -16.12 32.53 18.05
N ILE A 67 -15.65 33.62 17.42
CA ILE A 67 -14.96 33.55 16.13
C ILE A 67 -13.70 32.68 16.24
N ALA A 68 -12.90 32.85 17.30
CA ALA A 68 -11.70 32.03 17.53
C ALA A 68 -12.05 30.55 17.70
N MET A 69 -13.10 30.21 18.45
CA MET A 69 -13.57 28.82 18.61
C MET A 69 -14.05 28.22 17.29
N LEU A 70 -14.88 28.93 16.53
CA LEU A 70 -15.37 28.46 15.23
C LEU A 70 -14.21 28.27 14.23
N THR A 71 -13.26 29.21 14.22
CA THR A 71 -12.05 29.12 13.39
C THR A 71 -11.20 27.93 13.81
N PHE A 72 -11.03 27.69 15.11
CA PHE A 72 -10.29 26.53 15.62
C PHE A 72 -10.96 25.20 15.24
N ILE A 73 -12.28 25.08 15.41
CA ILE A 73 -13.05 23.89 15.02
C ILE A 73 -12.94 23.64 13.51
N TYR A 74 -13.10 24.68 12.70
CA TYR A 74 -12.97 24.61 11.25
C TYR A 74 -11.55 24.18 10.83
N THR A 75 -10.52 24.80 11.41
CA THR A 75 -9.11 24.50 11.11
C THR A 75 -8.77 23.06 11.51
N ARG A 76 -9.28 22.58 12.64
CA ARG A 76 -9.09 21.19 13.09
C ARG A 76 -9.75 20.18 12.16
N LYS A 77 -10.97 20.47 11.68
CA LYS A 77 -11.65 19.63 10.67
C LYS A 77 -10.87 19.60 9.36
N LYS A 78 -10.42 20.76 8.87
CA LYS A 78 -9.59 20.88 7.67
C LYS A 78 -8.27 20.13 7.79
N PHE A 79 -7.58 20.25 8.93
CA PHE A 79 -6.33 19.54 9.21
C PHE A 79 -6.52 18.03 9.24
N LYS A 80 -7.58 17.53 9.90
CA LYS A 80 -7.90 16.08 9.88
C LYS A 80 -8.17 15.59 8.46
N ALA A 81 -8.94 16.33 7.67
CA ALA A 81 -9.22 15.97 6.28
C ALA A 81 -7.95 15.94 5.42
N ASP A 82 -7.06 16.92 5.58
CA ASP A 82 -5.76 16.98 4.89
C ASP A 82 -4.85 15.81 5.27
N LEU A 83 -4.80 15.45 6.57
CA LEU A 83 -4.02 14.32 7.06
C LEU A 83 -4.53 12.99 6.48
N ILE A 84 -5.85 12.79 6.47
CA ILE A 84 -6.48 11.58 5.90
C ILE A 84 -6.22 11.49 4.40
N SER A 85 -6.36 12.60 3.67
CA SER A 85 -6.10 12.65 2.23
C SER A 85 -4.64 12.29 1.90
N LYS A 86 -3.67 12.89 2.63
CA LYS A 86 -2.25 12.57 2.45
C LYS A 86 -1.93 11.11 2.74
N SER A 87 -2.45 10.58 3.84
CA SER A 87 -2.28 9.17 4.19
C SER A 87 -2.86 8.23 3.13
N ARG A 88 -4.04 8.54 2.57
CA ARG A 88 -4.65 7.76 1.49
C ARG A 88 -3.85 7.81 0.20
N ILE A 89 -3.31 8.97 -0.16
CA ILE A 89 -2.44 9.12 -1.34
C ILE A 89 -1.13 8.33 -1.16
N GLU A 90 -0.53 8.39 0.02
CA GLU A 90 0.69 7.63 0.35
C GLU A 90 0.45 6.12 0.29
N TRP A 91 -0.67 5.66 0.86
CA TRP A 91 -1.11 4.28 0.76
C TRP A 91 -1.33 3.85 -0.69
N LEU A 92 -2.02 4.66 -1.51
CA LEU A 92 -2.23 4.37 -2.93
C LEU A 92 -0.92 4.25 -3.70
N ASN A 93 0.03 5.15 -3.46
CA ASN A 93 1.35 5.10 -4.10
C ASN A 93 2.12 3.85 -3.69
N THR A 94 2.06 3.48 -2.41
CA THR A 94 2.74 2.30 -1.86
C THR A 94 2.15 1.01 -2.43
N SER A 95 0.83 0.86 -2.37
CA SER A 95 0.13 -0.32 -2.89
C SER A 95 0.35 -0.47 -4.40
N LYS A 96 0.24 0.63 -5.16
CA LYS A 96 0.52 0.63 -6.60
C LYS A 96 1.94 0.18 -6.90
N LYS A 97 2.93 0.70 -6.17
CA LYS A 97 4.33 0.28 -6.32
C LYS A 97 4.48 -1.22 -6.07
N ILE A 98 3.91 -1.74 -4.99
CA ILE A 98 3.99 -3.18 -4.68
C ILE A 98 3.34 -4.02 -5.79
N SER A 99 2.16 -3.62 -6.30
CA SER A 99 1.53 -4.35 -7.42
C SER A 99 2.40 -4.32 -8.69
N THR A 100 3.07 -3.20 -8.98
CA THR A 100 4.03 -3.13 -10.09
C THR A 100 5.23 -4.05 -9.84
N ASP A 101 5.76 -4.10 -8.61
CA ASP A 101 6.88 -4.96 -8.25
C ASP A 101 6.51 -6.45 -8.37
N ILE A 102 5.26 -6.84 -8.11
CA ILE A 102 4.75 -8.20 -8.36
C ILE A 102 4.82 -8.54 -9.85
N ILE A 103 4.33 -7.65 -10.72
CA ILE A 103 4.32 -7.85 -12.17
C ILE A 103 5.76 -7.97 -12.70
N ILE A 104 6.62 -7.03 -12.35
CA ILE A 104 8.03 -7.01 -12.79
C ILE A 104 8.75 -8.28 -12.35
N GLU A 105 8.57 -8.72 -11.10
CA GLU A 105 9.28 -9.91 -10.61
C GLU A 105 8.76 -11.18 -11.26
N THR A 106 7.46 -11.23 -11.56
CA THR A 106 6.83 -12.31 -12.31
C THR A 106 7.46 -12.45 -13.71
N ASP A 107 7.58 -11.34 -14.46
CA ASP A 107 8.20 -11.33 -15.79
C ASP A 107 9.65 -11.81 -15.76
N LYS A 108 10.42 -11.41 -14.74
CA LYS A 108 11.80 -11.88 -14.56
C LYS A 108 11.86 -13.38 -14.35
N ILE A 109 10.98 -13.95 -13.53
CA ILE A 109 10.94 -15.39 -13.30
C ILE A 109 10.63 -16.10 -14.62
N ALA A 110 9.60 -15.67 -15.34
CA ALA A 110 9.22 -16.27 -16.62
C ALA A 110 10.38 -16.25 -17.63
N SER A 111 11.08 -15.13 -17.77
CA SER A 111 12.25 -15.01 -18.66
C SER A 111 13.39 -15.98 -18.29
N LYS A 112 13.70 -16.11 -16.99
CA LYS A 112 14.75 -17.03 -16.51
C LYS A 112 14.36 -18.49 -16.71
N VAL A 113 13.10 -18.84 -16.47
CA VAL A 113 12.62 -20.21 -16.71
C VAL A 113 12.61 -20.54 -18.19
N ASN A 114 12.21 -19.62 -19.08
CA ASN A 114 12.32 -19.83 -20.53
C ASN A 114 13.77 -20.06 -20.96
N THR A 115 14.72 -19.35 -20.35
CA THR A 115 16.15 -19.58 -20.59
C THR A 115 16.59 -20.96 -20.11
N LEU A 116 16.10 -21.40 -18.94
CA LEU A 116 16.35 -22.73 -18.41
C LEU A 116 15.83 -23.83 -19.36
N ILE A 117 14.58 -23.70 -19.83
CA ILE A 117 13.96 -24.60 -20.82
C ILE A 117 14.81 -24.65 -22.11
N ALA A 118 15.22 -23.49 -22.64
CA ALA A 118 16.00 -23.43 -23.87
C ALA A 118 17.40 -24.06 -23.72
N ASN A 119 18.07 -23.81 -22.59
CA ASN A 119 19.37 -24.42 -22.28
C ASN A 119 19.27 -25.94 -22.24
N TYR A 120 18.21 -26.45 -21.61
CA TYR A 120 17.89 -27.86 -21.58
C TYR A 120 17.64 -28.39 -23.00
N SER A 121 16.76 -27.78 -23.80
CA SER A 121 16.52 -28.21 -25.19
C SER A 121 17.80 -28.25 -26.04
N ASN A 122 18.72 -27.30 -25.83
CA ASN A 122 20.01 -27.30 -26.53
C ASN A 122 20.91 -28.48 -26.13
N ILE A 123 20.90 -28.89 -24.85
CA ILE A 123 21.62 -30.11 -24.41
C ILE A 123 21.13 -31.33 -25.20
N GLU A 124 19.82 -31.51 -25.30
CA GLU A 124 19.22 -32.63 -26.03
C GLU A 124 19.58 -32.62 -27.51
N LYS A 125 19.40 -31.48 -28.18
CA LYS A 125 19.76 -31.34 -29.59
C LYS A 125 21.25 -31.59 -29.86
N MET A 126 22.14 -31.28 -28.92
CA MET A 126 23.56 -31.65 -29.03
C MET A 126 23.76 -33.17 -28.90
N ARG A 127 23.07 -33.82 -27.94
CA ARG A 127 23.14 -35.28 -27.75
C ARG A 127 22.62 -36.05 -28.95
N ASP A 128 21.59 -35.52 -29.61
CA ASP A 128 20.98 -36.12 -30.79
C ASP A 128 21.73 -35.76 -32.09
N GLY A 129 22.75 -34.89 -32.00
CA GLY A 129 23.56 -34.46 -33.14
C GLY A 129 22.88 -33.46 -34.08
N GLU A 130 21.73 -32.89 -33.67
CA GLU A 130 21.01 -31.86 -34.43
C GLU A 130 21.76 -30.52 -34.42
N ILE A 131 22.48 -30.22 -33.34
CA ILE A 131 23.31 -29.02 -33.23
C ILE A 131 24.74 -29.37 -32.80
N ALA A 132 25.71 -28.61 -33.32
CA ALA A 132 27.11 -28.82 -32.96
C ALA A 132 27.37 -28.40 -31.49
N PRO A 133 28.21 -29.15 -30.76
CA PRO A 133 28.65 -28.74 -29.44
C PRO A 133 29.42 -27.42 -29.49
N PHE A 134 29.35 -26.66 -28.39
CA PHE A 134 30.07 -25.38 -28.25
C PHE A 134 31.59 -25.58 -28.16
N PHE A 135 32.02 -26.75 -27.68
CA PHE A 135 33.40 -27.20 -27.60
C PHE A 135 33.62 -28.44 -28.47
N GLU A 136 34.87 -28.92 -28.54
CA GLU A 136 35.23 -30.12 -29.32
C GLU A 136 34.47 -31.38 -28.86
N ASP A 137 34.05 -31.43 -27.59
CA ASP A 137 33.27 -32.53 -27.03
C ASP A 137 31.93 -32.07 -26.40
N ILE A 138 30.94 -32.95 -26.48
CA ILE A 138 29.59 -32.72 -25.94
C ILE A 138 29.62 -32.63 -24.41
N GLU A 139 30.46 -33.42 -23.74
CA GLU A 139 30.51 -33.50 -22.27
C GLU A 139 30.90 -32.16 -21.64
N THR A 140 31.90 -31.48 -22.20
CA THR A 140 32.33 -30.15 -21.76
C THR A 140 31.25 -29.09 -22.02
N SER A 141 30.57 -29.18 -23.17
CA SER A 141 29.46 -28.28 -23.53
C SER A 141 28.28 -28.43 -22.56
N GLU A 142 27.93 -29.67 -22.21
CA GLU A 142 26.87 -29.97 -21.25
C GLU A 142 27.21 -29.48 -19.85
N LYS A 143 28.42 -29.75 -19.34
CA LYS A 143 28.85 -29.30 -18.01
C LYS A 143 28.77 -27.78 -17.86
N MET A 144 29.16 -27.03 -18.89
CA MET A 144 29.05 -25.58 -18.88
C MET A 144 27.60 -25.11 -18.80
N ILE A 145 26.69 -25.71 -19.58
CA ILE A 145 25.27 -25.34 -19.56
C ILE A 145 24.64 -25.73 -18.22
N GLN A 146 24.99 -26.89 -17.66
CA GLN A 146 24.54 -27.31 -16.34
C GLN A 146 24.98 -26.33 -15.25
N GLN A 147 26.22 -25.83 -15.31
CA GLN A 147 26.70 -24.80 -14.39
C GLN A 147 25.89 -23.50 -14.51
N LYS A 148 25.63 -23.04 -15.75
CA LYS A 148 24.76 -21.87 -15.97
C LYS A 148 23.34 -22.09 -15.46
N ASN A 149 22.80 -23.29 -15.61
CA ASN A 149 21.47 -23.63 -15.11
C ASN A 149 21.42 -23.60 -13.58
N LEU A 150 22.47 -24.05 -12.88
CA LEU A 150 22.58 -23.92 -11.43
C LEU A 150 22.54 -22.45 -10.96
N GLU A 151 23.26 -21.58 -11.67
CA GLU A 151 23.24 -20.13 -11.41
C GLU A 151 21.84 -19.55 -11.65
N LEU A 152 21.20 -19.89 -12.77
CA LEU A 152 19.82 -19.48 -13.08
C LEU A 152 18.81 -19.94 -12.02
N ILE A 153 18.92 -21.18 -11.53
CA ILE A 153 18.04 -21.71 -10.47
C ILE A 153 18.21 -20.92 -9.17
N SER A 154 19.45 -20.57 -8.81
CA SER A 154 19.73 -19.71 -7.65
C SER A 154 19.08 -18.33 -7.80
N GLU A 155 19.18 -17.74 -8.99
CA GLU A 155 18.53 -16.46 -9.29
C GLU A 155 17.00 -16.54 -9.28
N ILE A 156 16.42 -17.65 -9.78
CA ILE A 156 14.98 -17.90 -9.73
C ILE A 156 14.50 -18.00 -8.27
N ASN A 157 15.26 -18.69 -7.41
CA ASN A 157 14.94 -18.78 -5.98
C ASN A 157 15.01 -17.42 -5.26
N THR A 158 15.92 -16.54 -5.68
CA THR A 158 15.96 -15.16 -5.18
C THR A 158 14.71 -14.40 -5.60
N SER A 159 14.32 -14.50 -6.87
CA SER A 159 13.11 -13.88 -7.41
C SER A 159 11.83 -14.44 -6.74
N ARG A 160 11.78 -15.73 -6.45
CA ARG A 160 10.71 -16.39 -5.69
C ARG A 160 10.49 -15.73 -4.33
N TYR A 161 11.57 -15.51 -3.57
CA TYR A 161 11.48 -14.86 -2.26
C TYR A 161 10.96 -13.42 -2.35
N ILE A 162 11.43 -12.67 -3.35
CA ILE A 162 10.99 -11.29 -3.60
C ILE A 162 9.50 -11.26 -3.97
N LEU A 163 9.05 -12.14 -4.86
CA LEU A 163 7.65 -12.25 -5.26
C LEU A 163 6.76 -12.57 -4.06
N GLN A 164 7.12 -13.57 -3.26
CA GLN A 164 6.37 -13.96 -2.07
C GLN A 164 6.26 -12.79 -1.07
N LYS A 165 7.38 -12.11 -0.82
CA LYS A 165 7.41 -10.92 0.04
C LYS A 165 6.47 -9.84 -0.48
N ASN A 166 6.51 -9.54 -1.78
CA ASN A 166 5.68 -8.49 -2.38
C ASN A 166 4.19 -8.84 -2.31
N ILE A 167 3.83 -10.09 -2.54
CA ILE A 167 2.45 -10.57 -2.40
C ILE A 167 1.96 -10.41 -0.94
N ASN A 168 2.78 -10.78 0.04
CA ASN A 168 2.42 -10.59 1.45
C ASN A 168 2.28 -9.10 1.82
N LEU A 169 3.20 -8.25 1.35
CA LEU A 169 3.13 -6.80 1.57
C LEU A 169 1.90 -6.18 0.91
N PHE A 170 1.52 -6.69 -0.27
CA PHE A 170 0.32 -6.26 -0.99
C PHE A 170 -0.93 -6.56 -0.18
N LYS A 171 -1.08 -7.79 0.33
CA LYS A 171 -2.21 -8.17 1.19
C LYS A 171 -2.32 -7.28 2.43
N MET A 172 -1.19 -6.96 3.06
CA MET A 172 -1.15 -6.08 4.24
C MET A 172 -1.61 -4.64 3.94
N GLN A 173 -1.66 -4.21 2.68
CA GLN A 173 -2.20 -2.90 2.33
C GLN A 173 -3.72 -2.83 2.45
N PHE A 174 -4.42 -3.96 2.48
CA PHE A 174 -5.87 -3.97 2.38
C PHE A 174 -6.53 -4.51 3.65
N GLY A 175 -7.59 -3.83 4.10
CA GLY A 175 -8.51 -4.33 5.13
C GLY A 175 -9.63 -5.18 4.52
N PRO A 176 -10.45 -5.85 5.35
CA PRO A 176 -11.54 -6.71 4.89
C PRO A 176 -12.60 -5.91 4.13
N ASN A 177 -12.81 -6.24 2.85
CA ASN A 177 -13.83 -5.66 1.97
C ASN A 177 -13.90 -6.50 0.68
N ALA A 178 -15.10 -6.75 0.17
CA ALA A 178 -15.31 -7.53 -1.06
C ALA A 178 -14.48 -7.03 -2.27
N GLU A 179 -14.33 -5.70 -2.44
CA GLU A 179 -13.48 -5.14 -3.52
C GLU A 179 -11.99 -5.48 -3.33
N ASN A 180 -11.54 -5.53 -2.07
CA ASN A 180 -10.16 -5.84 -1.71
C ASN A 180 -9.89 -7.35 -1.79
N ASP A 181 -10.88 -8.17 -1.42
CA ASP A 181 -10.79 -9.62 -1.41
C ASP A 181 -10.50 -10.14 -2.83
N LEU A 182 -11.12 -9.56 -3.86
CA LEU A 182 -10.85 -9.88 -5.26
C LEU A 182 -9.40 -9.59 -5.67
N LEU A 183 -8.82 -8.47 -5.23
CA LEU A 183 -7.43 -8.11 -5.51
C LEU A 183 -6.46 -9.08 -4.81
N ILE A 184 -6.76 -9.41 -3.56
CA ILE A 184 -5.98 -10.36 -2.77
C ILE A 184 -6.01 -11.73 -3.44
N GLU A 185 -7.19 -12.24 -3.78
CA GLU A 185 -7.36 -13.53 -4.47
C GLU A 185 -6.57 -13.58 -5.78
N ARG A 186 -6.64 -12.54 -6.61
CA ARG A 186 -5.86 -12.50 -7.86
C ARG A 186 -4.35 -12.54 -7.61
N SER A 187 -3.86 -11.84 -6.59
CA SER A 187 -2.44 -11.90 -6.21
C SER A 187 -2.03 -13.28 -5.68
N GLU A 188 -2.94 -13.98 -4.98
CA GLU A 188 -2.73 -15.34 -4.49
C GLU A 188 -2.71 -16.36 -5.61
N ASN A 189 -3.58 -16.22 -6.60
CA ASN A 189 -3.60 -17.12 -7.75
C ASN A 189 -2.28 -17.06 -8.53
N ILE A 190 -1.69 -15.87 -8.69
CA ILE A 190 -0.34 -15.72 -9.26
C ILE A 190 0.67 -16.54 -8.44
N TRP A 191 0.67 -16.39 -7.11
CA TRP A 191 1.57 -17.15 -6.23
C TRP A 191 1.39 -18.66 -6.35
N ASN A 192 0.15 -19.12 -6.37
CA ASN A 192 -0.19 -20.54 -6.39
C ASN A 192 0.31 -21.21 -7.67
N ILE A 193 0.17 -20.57 -8.83
CA ILE A 193 0.72 -21.11 -10.08
C ILE A 193 2.25 -21.08 -10.04
N PHE A 194 2.87 -20.02 -9.50
CA PHE A 194 4.32 -19.99 -9.32
C PHE A 194 4.85 -21.07 -8.39
N LEU A 195 4.10 -21.45 -7.34
CA LEU A 195 4.48 -22.58 -6.49
C LEU A 195 4.61 -23.87 -7.30
N LEU A 196 3.68 -24.13 -8.23
CA LEU A 196 3.75 -25.30 -9.12
C LEU A 196 4.99 -25.23 -10.02
N VAL A 197 5.26 -24.06 -10.61
CA VAL A 197 6.47 -23.84 -11.43
C VAL A 197 7.74 -24.08 -10.61
N PHE A 198 7.81 -23.56 -9.38
CA PHE A 198 8.97 -23.76 -8.52
C PHE A 198 9.13 -25.22 -8.07
N GLU A 199 8.05 -25.91 -7.78
CA GLU A 199 8.09 -27.35 -7.43
C GLU A 199 8.66 -28.16 -8.59
N GLN A 200 8.21 -27.90 -9.82
CA GLN A 200 8.77 -28.52 -11.01
C GLN A 200 10.27 -28.22 -11.14
N ILE A 201 10.67 -26.95 -10.99
CA ILE A 201 12.09 -26.54 -11.04
C ILE A 201 12.94 -27.23 -9.96
N SER A 202 12.39 -27.38 -8.74
CA SER A 202 13.08 -27.97 -7.59
C SER A 202 13.30 -29.48 -7.75
N ASN A 203 12.38 -30.16 -8.44
CA ASN A 203 12.43 -31.59 -8.67
C ASN A 203 13.45 -31.99 -9.74
N PHE A 204 14.09 -31.03 -10.43
CA PHE A 204 15.20 -31.32 -11.33
C PHE A 204 16.46 -31.68 -10.55
N LYS A 205 16.71 -32.98 -10.42
CA LYS A 205 18.06 -33.49 -10.15
C LYS A 205 18.81 -33.57 -11.48
N ILE A 206 20.03 -33.05 -11.50
CA ILE A 206 20.79 -32.73 -12.71
C ILE A 206 21.42 -33.98 -13.37
N ASN A 207 21.15 -35.18 -12.86
CA ASN A 207 22.05 -36.31 -13.07
C ASN A 207 21.57 -37.38 -14.08
N GLU A 208 20.32 -37.41 -14.51
CA GLU A 208 19.82 -38.52 -15.35
C GLU A 208 18.99 -38.03 -16.55
N LYS A 209 19.15 -38.71 -17.69
CA LYS A 209 18.43 -38.43 -18.96
C LYS A 209 16.90 -38.50 -18.79
N GLU A 210 16.43 -39.32 -17.85
CA GLU A 210 15.01 -39.44 -17.46
C GLU A 210 14.41 -38.18 -16.80
N ASP A 211 15.22 -37.38 -16.08
CA ASP A 211 14.73 -36.16 -15.41
C ASP A 211 14.41 -35.05 -16.42
N PHE A 212 14.99 -35.15 -17.62
CA PHE A 212 14.78 -34.23 -18.73
C PHE A 212 13.53 -34.55 -19.56
N GLU A 213 13.28 -35.83 -19.86
CA GLU A 213 12.02 -36.23 -20.52
C GLU A 213 10.82 -35.83 -19.64
N LYS A 214 10.93 -36.01 -18.31
CA LYS A 214 9.96 -35.48 -17.34
C LYS A 214 9.88 -33.95 -17.33
N PHE A 215 10.97 -33.22 -17.57
CA PHE A 215 10.97 -31.75 -17.69
C PHE A 215 10.09 -31.29 -18.85
N GLN A 216 10.26 -31.89 -20.03
CA GLN A 216 9.46 -31.56 -21.22
C GLN A 216 8.01 -32.04 -21.08
N GLU A 217 7.79 -33.22 -20.51
CA GLU A 217 6.44 -33.74 -20.25
C GLU A 217 5.66 -32.89 -19.23
N ASN A 218 6.36 -32.18 -18.33
CA ASN A 218 5.76 -31.43 -17.22
C ASN A 218 4.99 -30.17 -17.59
N LYS A 219 4.78 -29.86 -18.88
CA LYS A 219 3.84 -28.80 -19.31
C LYS A 219 4.07 -27.46 -18.59
N ILE A 220 5.33 -27.04 -18.44
CA ILE A 220 5.66 -25.71 -17.90
C ILE A 220 5.09 -24.60 -18.81
N GLU A 221 5.10 -24.80 -20.13
CA GLU A 221 4.57 -23.83 -21.09
C GLU A 221 3.11 -23.41 -20.87
N PRO A 222 2.13 -24.33 -20.72
CA PRO A 222 0.76 -23.92 -20.44
C PRO A 222 0.61 -23.22 -19.08
N LEU A 223 1.45 -23.51 -18.08
CA LEU A 223 1.48 -22.76 -16.83
C LEU A 223 1.91 -21.29 -17.07
N PHE A 224 2.82 -21.02 -18.01
CA PHE A 224 3.18 -19.65 -18.36
C PHE A 224 2.09 -18.90 -19.08
N SER A 225 1.34 -19.55 -19.97
CA SER A 225 0.15 -18.94 -20.58
C SER A 225 -0.90 -18.60 -19.53
N GLU A 226 -1.09 -19.47 -18.53
CA GLU A 226 -1.96 -19.19 -17.39
C GLU A 226 -1.45 -18.02 -16.54
N ILE A 227 -0.16 -17.98 -16.24
CA ILE A 227 0.49 -16.87 -15.51
C ILE A 227 0.28 -15.54 -16.26
N GLU A 228 0.51 -15.50 -17.57
CA GLU A 228 0.32 -14.29 -18.37
C GLU A 228 -1.12 -13.77 -18.28
N ASN A 229 -2.10 -14.65 -18.42
CA ASN A 229 -3.51 -14.30 -18.25
C ASN A 229 -3.83 -13.78 -16.85
N LEU A 230 -3.26 -14.40 -15.80
CA LEU A 230 -3.42 -13.96 -14.41
C LEU A 230 -2.80 -12.58 -14.17
N ILE A 231 -1.60 -12.30 -14.72
CA ILE A 231 -0.95 -10.99 -14.60
C ILE A 231 -1.77 -9.92 -15.31
N ILE A 232 -2.24 -10.18 -16.53
CA ILE A 232 -3.07 -9.24 -17.29
C ILE A 232 -4.32 -8.92 -16.48
N GLY A 233 -5.02 -9.94 -15.99
CA GLY A 233 -6.19 -9.77 -15.15
C GLY A 233 -5.89 -9.02 -13.85
N PHE A 234 -4.78 -9.32 -13.18
CA PHE A 234 -4.37 -8.61 -11.96
C PHE A 234 -4.06 -7.13 -12.22
N SER A 235 -3.35 -6.85 -13.32
CA SER A 235 -2.99 -5.50 -13.76
C SER A 235 -4.21 -4.64 -14.07
N GLU A 236 -5.18 -5.20 -14.81
CA GLU A 236 -6.45 -4.53 -15.13
C GLU A 236 -7.26 -4.22 -13.87
N CYS A 237 -7.39 -5.21 -12.97
CA CYS A 237 -8.11 -5.06 -11.71
C CYS A 237 -7.47 -3.99 -10.82
N CYS A 238 -6.14 -4.01 -10.68
CA CYS A 238 -5.38 -2.97 -9.96
C CYS A 238 -5.61 -1.58 -10.58
N ARG A 239 -5.54 -1.48 -11.91
CA ARG A 239 -5.71 -0.20 -12.63
C ARG A 239 -7.09 0.40 -12.38
N GLU A 240 -8.14 -0.41 -12.45
CA GLU A 240 -9.51 0.03 -12.20
C GLU A 240 -9.69 0.44 -10.73
N TYR A 241 -9.23 -0.39 -9.80
CA TYR A 241 -9.31 -0.13 -8.37
C TYR A 241 -8.63 1.19 -8.00
N TYR A 242 -7.37 1.39 -8.40
CA TYR A 242 -6.63 2.61 -8.09
C TYR A 242 -7.23 3.85 -8.74
N LYS A 243 -7.81 3.72 -9.94
CA LYS A 243 -8.55 4.83 -10.57
C LYS A 243 -9.76 5.23 -9.74
N ASN A 244 -10.51 4.25 -9.22
CA ASN A 244 -11.68 4.49 -8.38
C ASN A 244 -11.29 5.10 -7.03
N GLU A 245 -10.27 4.57 -6.38
CA GLU A 245 -9.73 5.10 -5.13
C GLU A 245 -9.19 6.53 -5.27
N TRP A 246 -8.50 6.83 -6.37
CA TRP A 246 -8.03 8.17 -6.67
C TRP A 246 -9.18 9.16 -6.82
N ASN A 247 -10.28 8.74 -7.45
CA ASN A 247 -11.49 9.56 -7.58
C ASN A 247 -12.19 9.77 -6.23
N LYS A 248 -12.18 8.76 -5.33
CA LYS A 248 -12.68 8.91 -3.95
C LYS A 248 -11.82 9.92 -3.18
N ALA A 249 -10.50 9.78 -3.23
CA ALA A 249 -9.54 10.69 -2.59
C ALA A 249 -9.70 12.15 -3.06
N LYS A 250 -9.86 12.40 -4.37
CA LYS A 250 -10.15 13.74 -4.91
C LYS A 250 -11.43 14.37 -4.37
N LYS A 251 -12.43 13.54 -4.07
CA LYS A 251 -13.72 13.97 -3.53
C LYS A 251 -13.72 14.09 -2.00
N GLY A 252 -12.60 13.80 -1.33
CA GLY A 252 -12.51 13.74 0.13
C GLY A 252 -13.38 12.65 0.75
N LYS A 253 -13.76 11.65 -0.06
CA LYS A 253 -14.42 10.41 0.37
C LYS A 253 -13.37 9.35 0.60
#